data_AF-A0A8J7PSX1-F1
#
_entry.id   AF-A0A8J7PSX1-F1
#
_cell.length_a   1.000
_cell.length_b   1.000
_cell.length_c   1.000
_cell.angle_alpha   90.00
_cell.angle_beta   90.00
_cell.angle_gamma   90.00
#
_symmetry.space_group_name_H-M   'P 1'
#
loop_
_entity.id
_entity.type
_entity.pdbx_description
1 polymer ?
#
loop_
_entity_poly.entity_id
_entity_poly.type
_entity_poly.pdbx_seq_one_letter_code
_entity_poly.pdbx_strand_id
1 'polypeptide(L)'
;RIYKLQSMYHNCEAASGVQWSTRGDNRVTPVGRVIRKLHIDELPQLWNILLGDMSLVGPRPERPEFVGPLQSQVPGYIGRLKVRPGLTGLAQIQLPPDSAIESVKAKVVLDLYYVEHYSLTLDARILFGTAVYLLGFSYAAVRVIAGLPDVGRREPEPATPLKAPDLIPADAFATQAPTA
;
A
#
# COMPACT_ATOMS: atom_id res chain seq x y z
N ARG A 1 -11.17 9.81 -7.97
CA ARG A 1 -10.08 9.32 -8.88
C ARG A 1 -8.76 9.51 -8.13
N ILE A 2 -7.75 8.64 -8.21
CA ILE A 2 -6.46 8.84 -7.51
C ILE A 2 -5.41 9.33 -8.50
N TYR A 3 -4.79 10.48 -8.23
CA TYR A 3 -3.77 11.06 -9.11
C TYR A 3 -2.36 10.62 -8.70
N LYS A 4 -1.54 10.23 -9.68
CA LYS A 4 -0.13 9.87 -9.50
C LYS A 4 0.68 10.27 -10.73
N LEU A 5 1.92 10.72 -10.55
CA LEU A 5 2.81 10.98 -11.70
C LEU A 5 3.35 9.68 -12.30
N GLN A 6 3.41 9.64 -13.63
CA GLN A 6 3.99 8.52 -14.37
C GLN A 6 5.51 8.46 -14.13
N SER A 7 5.97 7.39 -13.47
CA SER A 7 7.40 7.15 -13.18
C SER A 7 7.96 5.90 -13.87
N MET A 8 7.13 5.17 -14.61
CA MET A 8 7.48 3.93 -15.31
C MET A 8 7.37 4.13 -16.83
N TYR A 9 8.12 3.33 -17.60
CA TYR A 9 8.01 3.36 -19.06
C TYR A 9 6.56 3.08 -19.50
N HIS A 10 6.13 3.74 -20.57
CA HIS A 10 4.81 3.49 -21.14
C HIS A 10 4.73 2.02 -21.60
N ASN A 11 3.60 1.35 -21.33
CA ASN A 11 3.36 -0.05 -21.67
C ASN A 11 4.39 -1.07 -21.15
N CYS A 12 5.09 -0.76 -20.05
CA CYS A 12 6.07 -1.67 -19.45
C CYS A 12 5.51 -2.99 -18.90
N GLU A 13 4.19 -3.10 -18.77
CA GLU A 13 3.47 -4.31 -18.32
C GLU A 13 2.86 -5.11 -19.49
N ALA A 14 3.06 -4.70 -20.75
CA ALA A 14 2.39 -5.33 -21.90
C ALA A 14 2.73 -6.82 -22.09
N ALA A 15 3.97 -7.22 -21.76
CA ALA A 15 4.43 -8.60 -21.89
C ALA A 15 4.35 -9.41 -20.58
N SER A 16 4.48 -8.74 -19.43
CA SER A 16 4.55 -9.38 -18.11
C SER A 16 3.19 -9.46 -17.40
N GLY A 17 2.22 -8.65 -17.82
CA GLY A 17 1.02 -8.37 -17.04
C GLY A 17 1.30 -7.44 -15.84
N VAL A 18 0.24 -7.19 -15.08
CA VAL A 18 0.25 -6.36 -13.87
C VAL A 18 1.04 -7.06 -12.76
N GLN A 19 2.02 -6.38 -12.19
CA GLN A 19 2.87 -6.94 -11.12
C GLN A 19 3.24 -5.85 -10.10
N TRP A 20 3.44 -6.25 -8.83
CA TRP A 20 3.93 -5.35 -7.80
C TRP A 20 5.31 -4.78 -8.16
N SER A 21 5.55 -3.55 -7.73
CA SER A 21 6.83 -2.88 -7.96
C SER A 21 7.83 -3.29 -6.90
N THR A 22 9.01 -3.76 -7.33
CA THR A 22 10.09 -4.19 -6.44
C THR A 22 11.18 -3.13 -6.33
N ARG A 23 12.08 -3.28 -5.35
CA ARG A 23 13.24 -2.39 -5.23
C ARG A 23 14.17 -2.59 -6.43
N GLY A 24 14.46 -1.51 -7.14
CA GLY A 24 15.31 -1.56 -8.34
C GLY A 24 14.60 -2.04 -9.60
N ASP A 25 13.26 -1.99 -9.63
CA ASP A 25 12.45 -2.40 -10.77
C ASP A 25 12.88 -1.72 -12.08
N ASN A 26 13.26 -2.56 -13.06
CA ASN A 26 13.78 -2.14 -14.37
C ASN A 26 12.75 -1.38 -15.22
N ARG A 27 11.46 -1.46 -14.87
CA ARG A 27 10.38 -0.74 -15.55
C ARG A 27 10.33 0.74 -15.16
N VAL A 28 11.04 1.15 -14.12
CA VAL A 28 11.13 2.54 -13.66
C VAL A 28 12.15 3.30 -14.50
N THR A 29 11.77 4.48 -15.03
CA THR A 29 12.69 5.28 -15.83
C THR A 29 13.80 5.89 -14.96
N PRO A 30 14.97 6.28 -15.51
CA PRO A 30 16.01 6.95 -14.74
C PRO A 30 15.51 8.21 -14.00
N VAL A 31 14.69 9.03 -14.67
CA VAL A 31 14.03 10.19 -14.05
C VAL A 31 12.98 9.75 -13.04
N GLY A 32 12.20 8.71 -13.36
CA GLY A 32 11.22 8.11 -12.46
C GLY A 32 11.82 7.60 -11.14
N ARG A 33 13.08 7.11 -11.17
CA ARG A 33 13.81 6.75 -9.94
C ARG A 33 14.04 7.95 -9.03
N VAL A 34 14.37 9.11 -9.60
CA VAL A 34 14.53 10.36 -8.83
C VAL A 34 13.18 10.83 -8.28
N ILE A 35 12.13 10.83 -9.12
CA ILE A 35 10.77 11.21 -8.72
C ILE A 35 10.30 10.36 -7.53
N ARG A 36 10.45 9.03 -7.61
CA ARG A 36 10.05 8.10 -6.54
C ARG A 36 10.94 8.24 -5.30
N LYS A 37 12.24 8.49 -5.47
CA LYS A 37 13.17 8.76 -4.34
C LYS A 37 12.76 10.01 -3.56
N LEU A 38 12.30 11.04 -4.26
CA LEU A 38 11.84 12.30 -3.67
C LEU A 38 10.34 12.28 -3.30
N HIS A 39 9.63 11.17 -3.50
CA HIS A 39 8.17 11.03 -3.31
C HIS A 39 7.34 12.07 -4.09
N ILE A 40 7.90 12.63 -5.15
CA ILE A 40 7.24 13.64 -6.00
C ILE A 40 6.06 13.01 -6.76
N ASP A 41 6.10 11.69 -7.01
CA ASP A 41 5.02 10.98 -7.67
C ASP A 41 3.71 10.98 -6.90
N GLU A 42 3.75 11.17 -5.58
CA GLU A 42 2.58 11.15 -4.71
C GLU A 42 2.04 12.55 -4.38
N LEU A 43 2.72 13.63 -4.79
CA LEU A 43 2.24 15.01 -4.59
C LEU A 43 0.83 15.27 -5.13
N PRO A 44 0.42 14.75 -6.31
CA PRO A 44 -0.95 14.91 -6.78
C PRO A 44 -2.02 14.31 -5.85
N GLN A 45 -1.67 13.37 -4.97
CA GLN A 45 -2.61 12.80 -4.00
C GLN A 45 -3.04 13.83 -2.95
N LEU A 46 -2.22 14.85 -2.67
CA LEU A 46 -2.63 15.97 -1.81
C LEU A 46 -3.83 16.71 -2.41
N TRP A 47 -3.90 16.81 -3.74
CA TRP A 47 -5.08 17.37 -4.41
C TRP A 47 -6.33 16.51 -4.18
N ASN A 48 -6.19 15.18 -4.16
CA ASN A 48 -7.30 14.29 -3.82
C ASN A 48 -7.81 14.47 -2.39
N ILE A 49 -6.91 14.75 -1.44
CA ILE A 49 -7.28 15.05 -0.06
C ILE A 49 -8.11 16.34 -0.01
N LEU A 50 -7.68 17.38 -0.74
CA LEU A 50 -8.42 18.66 -0.81
C LEU A 50 -9.79 18.51 -1.46
N LEU A 51 -9.90 17.65 -2.49
CA LEU A 51 -11.18 17.34 -3.14
C LEU A 51 -12.09 16.41 -2.32
N GLY A 52 -11.60 15.84 -1.21
CA GLY A 52 -12.34 14.91 -0.36
C GLY A 52 -12.40 13.46 -0.87
N ASP A 53 -11.68 13.14 -1.95
CA ASP A 53 -11.53 11.79 -2.51
C ASP A 53 -10.63 10.89 -1.62
N MET A 54 -9.72 11.50 -0.86
CA MET A 54 -8.78 10.84 0.05
C MET A 54 -8.76 11.51 1.42
N SER A 55 -8.21 10.80 2.40
CA SER A 55 -7.88 11.31 3.73
C SER A 55 -6.36 11.39 3.91
N LEU A 56 -5.89 12.16 4.90
CA LEU A 56 -4.50 12.09 5.34
C LEU A 56 -4.17 10.71 5.91
N VAL A 57 -5.07 10.19 6.74
CA VAL A 57 -4.93 8.88 7.39
C VAL A 57 -6.03 7.93 6.92
N GLY A 58 -5.64 6.71 6.57
CA GLY A 58 -6.53 5.65 6.12
C GLY A 58 -5.79 4.49 5.45
N PRO A 59 -6.47 3.38 5.12
CA PRO A 59 -5.90 2.29 4.35
C PRO A 59 -5.37 2.79 3.00
N ARG A 60 -4.15 2.39 2.62
CA ARG A 60 -3.58 2.76 1.32
C ARG A 60 -4.39 2.09 0.20
N PRO A 61 -4.81 2.84 -0.85
CA PRO A 61 -5.54 2.26 -1.96
C PRO A 61 -4.65 1.27 -2.75
N GLU A 62 -5.23 0.14 -3.15
CA GLU A 62 -4.59 -0.76 -4.12
C GLU A 62 -4.92 -0.37 -5.55
N ARG A 63 -4.10 -0.86 -6.48
CA ARG A 63 -4.47 -0.84 -7.91
C ARG A 63 -5.77 -1.63 -8.09
N PRO A 64 -6.78 -1.10 -8.81
CA PRO A 64 -8.05 -1.79 -9.07
C PRO A 64 -7.87 -3.23 -9.58
N GLU A 65 -6.85 -3.46 -10.40
CA GLU A 65 -6.50 -4.76 -10.98
C GLU A 65 -6.16 -5.81 -9.90
N PHE A 66 -5.61 -5.40 -8.74
CA PHE A 66 -5.32 -6.30 -7.63
C PHE A 66 -6.54 -6.56 -6.72
N VAL A 67 -7.56 -5.71 -6.74
CA VAL A 67 -8.67 -5.77 -5.77
C VAL A 67 -9.44 -7.08 -5.89
N GLY A 68 -9.80 -7.50 -7.10
CA GLY A 68 -10.57 -8.72 -7.34
C GLY A 68 -9.85 -9.97 -6.83
N PRO A 69 -8.62 -10.26 -7.31
CA PRO A 69 -7.87 -11.42 -6.85
C PRO A 69 -7.58 -11.42 -5.35
N LEU A 70 -7.29 -10.26 -4.75
CA LEU A 70 -7.03 -10.14 -3.32
C LEU A 70 -8.29 -10.36 -2.50
N GLN A 71 -9.44 -9.87 -2.96
CA GLN A 71 -10.73 -10.12 -2.30
C GLN A 71 -11.06 -11.61 -2.21
N SER A 72 -10.75 -12.39 -3.24
CA SER A 72 -10.98 -13.84 -3.26
C SER A 72 -10.04 -14.61 -2.33
N GLN A 73 -8.83 -14.10 -2.08
CA GLN A 73 -7.77 -14.80 -1.34
C GLN A 73 -7.60 -14.35 0.11
N VAL A 74 -8.03 -13.12 0.43
CA VAL A 74 -7.84 -12.50 1.74
C VAL A 74 -9.20 -12.24 2.40
N PRO A 75 -9.57 -13.02 3.43
CA PRO A 75 -10.81 -12.82 4.16
C PRO A 75 -10.91 -11.40 4.74
N GLY A 76 -12.08 -10.79 4.62
CA GLY A 76 -12.33 -9.45 5.16
C GLY A 76 -11.70 -8.30 4.37
N TYR A 77 -11.02 -8.56 3.24
CA TYR A 77 -10.34 -7.55 2.43
C TYR A 77 -11.21 -6.33 2.13
N ILE A 78 -12.48 -6.53 1.76
CA ILE A 78 -13.41 -5.45 1.42
C ILE A 78 -13.73 -4.53 2.60
N GLY A 79 -13.58 -5.00 3.85
CA GLY A 79 -13.82 -4.18 5.02
C GLY A 79 -12.92 -2.94 5.09
N ARG A 80 -11.72 -3.00 4.51
CA ARG A 80 -10.81 -1.85 4.43
C ARG A 80 -11.33 -0.71 3.54
N LEU A 81 -12.25 -1.00 2.63
CA LEU A 81 -12.84 -0.02 1.69
C LEU A 81 -13.99 0.78 2.31
N LYS A 82 -14.35 0.54 3.57
CA LYS A 82 -15.43 1.24 4.28
C LYS A 82 -15.07 2.68 4.66
N VAL A 83 -13.77 3.00 4.72
CA VAL A 83 -13.26 4.34 5.02
C VAL A 83 -12.55 4.91 3.80
N ARG A 84 -12.36 6.22 3.78
CA ARG A 84 -11.62 6.87 2.69
C ARG A 84 -10.17 6.36 2.65
N PRO A 85 -9.61 6.15 1.46
CA PRO A 85 -8.20 5.81 1.32
C PRO A 85 -7.31 6.92 1.90
N GLY A 86 -6.23 6.51 2.56
CA GLY A 86 -5.27 7.40 3.20
C GLY A 86 -4.00 7.63 2.38
N LEU A 87 -3.37 8.79 2.56
CA LEU A 87 -1.99 9.02 2.14
C LEU A 87 -1.02 8.17 2.98
N THR A 88 -1.22 8.20 4.30
CA THR A 88 -0.58 7.31 5.28
C THR A 88 -1.63 6.48 6.02
N GLY A 89 -1.20 5.43 6.73
CA GLY A 89 -2.10 4.49 7.39
C GLY A 89 -1.36 3.60 8.36
N LEU A 90 -2.12 2.95 9.25
CA LEU A 90 -1.57 2.12 10.30
C LEU A 90 -0.68 1.00 9.77
N ALA A 91 -1.11 0.32 8.69
CA ALA A 91 -0.32 -0.71 8.05
C ALA A 91 0.98 -0.18 7.41
N GLN A 92 0.92 0.99 6.74
CA GLN A 92 2.07 1.57 6.04
C GLN A 92 3.26 1.87 6.97
N ILE A 93 2.99 2.24 8.22
CA ILE A 93 4.03 2.59 9.21
C ILE A 93 4.38 1.46 10.17
N GLN A 94 3.76 0.28 10.02
CA GLN A 94 4.04 -0.89 10.86
C GLN A 94 4.53 -2.11 10.08
N LEU A 95 4.32 -2.16 8.77
CA LEU A 95 4.69 -3.28 7.92
C LEU A 95 5.59 -2.86 6.76
N PRO A 96 6.46 -3.76 6.29
CA PRO A 96 7.15 -3.57 5.02
C PRO A 96 6.16 -3.55 3.84
N PRO A 97 6.58 -3.04 2.67
CA PRO A 97 5.77 -3.09 1.45
C PRO A 97 5.32 -4.51 1.10
N ASP A 98 4.15 -4.62 0.48
CA ASP A 98 3.56 -5.91 0.13
C ASP A 98 4.47 -6.69 -0.82
N SER A 99 4.74 -7.94 -0.45
CA SER A 99 5.62 -8.86 -1.16
C SER A 99 5.09 -10.28 -1.24
N ALA A 100 3.90 -10.57 -0.72
CA ALA A 100 3.26 -11.89 -0.72
C ALA A 100 1.80 -11.76 -0.28
N ILE A 101 0.97 -12.77 -0.54
CA ILE A 101 -0.41 -12.80 -0.03
C ILE A 101 -0.43 -12.71 1.50
N GLU A 102 0.54 -13.32 2.19
CA GLU A 102 0.72 -13.28 3.64
C GLU A 102 0.97 -11.85 4.13
N SER A 103 1.76 -11.07 3.40
CA SER A 103 1.98 -9.65 3.73
C SER A 103 0.69 -8.84 3.57
N VAL A 104 -0.12 -9.13 2.54
CA VAL A 104 -1.42 -8.48 2.34
C VAL A 104 -2.40 -8.87 3.45
N LYS A 105 -2.41 -10.13 3.90
CA LYS A 105 -3.23 -10.56 5.05
C LYS A 105 -2.87 -9.76 6.31
N ALA A 106 -1.57 -9.62 6.62
CA ALA A 106 -1.12 -8.83 7.76
C ALA A 106 -1.52 -7.35 7.63
N LYS A 107 -1.40 -6.78 6.43
CA LYS A 107 -1.86 -5.42 6.11
C LYS A 107 -3.36 -5.25 6.31
N VAL A 108 -4.17 -6.17 5.82
CA VAL A 108 -5.63 -6.14 5.97
C VAL A 108 -6.03 -6.19 7.44
N VAL A 109 -5.35 -6.97 8.27
CA VAL A 109 -5.62 -7.00 9.73
C VAL A 109 -5.44 -5.61 10.35
N LEU A 110 -4.35 -4.92 10.03
CA LEU A 110 -4.10 -3.56 10.54
C LEU A 110 -5.08 -2.53 9.95
N ASP A 111 -5.43 -2.66 8.67
CA ASP A 111 -6.39 -1.77 8.04
C ASP A 111 -7.80 -1.95 8.64
N LEU A 112 -8.23 -3.19 8.90
CA LEU A 112 -9.50 -3.48 9.56
C LEU A 112 -9.50 -2.96 11.01
N TYR A 113 -8.40 -3.14 11.73
CA TYR A 113 -8.25 -2.57 13.06
C TYR A 113 -8.43 -1.04 13.04
N TYR A 114 -7.81 -0.35 12.07
CA TYR A 114 -7.98 1.08 11.89
C TYR A 114 -9.44 1.47 11.60
N VAL A 115 -10.13 0.72 10.73
CA VAL A 115 -11.55 0.95 10.41
C VAL A 115 -12.42 0.81 11.66
N GLU A 116 -12.16 -0.20 12.49
CA GLU A 116 -12.95 -0.47 13.71
C GLU A 116 -12.66 0.52 14.85
N HIS A 117 -11.43 1.03 14.94
CA HIS A 117 -10.97 1.88 16.05
C HIS A 117 -10.66 3.31 15.62
N TYR A 118 -11.24 3.75 14.50
CA TYR A 118 -11.02 5.07 13.94
C TYR A 118 -11.26 6.16 15.00
N SER A 119 -10.23 6.96 15.27
CA SER A 119 -10.29 8.06 16.24
C SER A 119 -9.22 9.10 15.93
N LEU A 120 -9.47 10.36 16.32
CA LEU A 120 -8.51 11.45 16.14
C LEU A 120 -7.18 11.18 16.86
N THR A 121 -7.22 10.49 18.00
CA THR A 121 -6.01 10.09 18.73
C THR A 121 -5.19 9.07 17.93
N LEU A 122 -5.84 8.09 17.31
CA LEU A 122 -5.16 7.11 16.47
C LEU A 122 -4.57 7.78 15.21
N ASP A 123 -5.31 8.70 14.57
CA ASP A 123 -4.83 9.49 13.44
C ASP A 123 -3.58 10.30 13.82
N ALA A 124 -3.60 11.00 14.97
CA ALA A 124 -2.46 11.77 15.44
C ALA A 124 -1.22 10.89 15.68
N ARG A 125 -1.40 9.69 16.27
CA ARG A 125 -0.31 8.73 16.45
C ARG A 125 0.24 8.22 15.13
N ILE A 126 -0.63 7.95 14.14
CA ILE A 126 -0.20 7.51 12.81
C ILE A 126 0.58 8.61 12.09
N LEU A 127 0.12 9.86 12.15
CA LEU A 127 0.83 11.00 11.56
C LEU A 127 2.19 11.21 12.22
N PHE A 128 2.26 11.17 13.56
CA PHE A 128 3.53 11.26 14.28
C PHE A 128 4.46 10.08 13.93
N GLY A 129 3.94 8.85 13.92
CA GLY A 129 4.69 7.67 13.50
C GLY A 129 5.19 7.75 12.05
N THR A 130 4.43 8.37 11.16
CA THR A 130 4.83 8.64 9.78
C THR A 130 6.04 9.59 9.74
N ALA A 131 6.01 10.68 10.52
CA ALA A 131 7.15 11.59 10.62
C ALA A 131 8.40 10.88 11.16
N VAL A 132 8.26 10.07 12.22
CA VAL A 132 9.36 9.28 12.79
C VAL A 132 9.89 8.26 11.78
N TYR A 133 9.03 7.59 11.02
CA TYR A 133 9.44 6.66 9.97
C TYR A 133 10.25 7.37 8.87
N LEU A 134 9.80 8.55 8.42
CA LEU A 134 10.52 9.35 7.42
C LEU A 134 11.89 9.84 7.90
N LEU A 135 12.11 9.94 9.21
CA LEU A 135 13.42 10.21 9.81
C LEU A 135 14.36 8.99 9.83
N GLY A 136 13.91 7.82 9.33
CA GLY A 136 14.74 6.63 9.15
C GLY A 136 14.67 5.62 10.30
N PHE A 137 13.71 5.75 11.22
CA PHE A 137 13.52 4.81 12.31
C PHE A 137 12.90 3.49 11.81
N SER A 138 13.25 2.37 12.46
CA SER A 138 12.68 1.06 12.14
C SER A 138 11.20 0.98 12.52
N TYR A 139 10.44 0.08 11.87
CA TYR A 139 9.02 -0.16 12.17
C TYR A 139 8.76 -0.47 13.65
N ALA A 140 9.68 -1.19 14.30
CA ALA A 140 9.59 -1.49 15.73
C ALA A 140 9.74 -0.21 16.58
N ALA A 141 10.73 0.63 16.26
CA ALA A 141 10.94 1.90 16.96
C ALA A 141 9.78 2.86 16.73
N VAL A 142 9.30 3.00 15.49
CA VAL A 142 8.13 3.83 15.14
C VAL A 142 6.92 3.43 15.97
N ARG A 143 6.62 2.13 16.07
CA ARG A 143 5.50 1.64 16.89
C ARG A 143 5.61 2.05 18.35
N VAL A 144 6.79 1.83 18.95
CA VAL A 144 7.02 2.14 20.37
C VAL A 144 6.95 3.66 20.61
N ILE A 145 7.64 4.44 19.78
CA ILE A 145 7.72 5.91 19.89
C ILE A 145 6.34 6.55 19.70
N ALA A 146 5.57 6.08 18.71
CA ALA A 146 4.25 6.64 18.42
C ALA A 146 3.10 5.98 19.22
N GLY A 147 3.40 5.02 20.10
CA GLY A 147 2.39 4.32 20.90
C GLY A 147 1.32 3.62 20.05
N LEU A 148 1.74 3.01 18.94
CA LEU A 148 0.84 2.34 17.99
C LEU A 148 0.44 0.95 18.52
N PRO A 149 -0.81 0.52 18.24
CA PRO A 149 -1.31 -0.77 18.68
C PRO A 149 -0.53 -1.92 18.05
N ASP A 150 -0.31 -2.97 18.86
CA ASP A 150 0.31 -4.23 18.43
C ASP A 150 -0.76 -5.23 18.03
N VAL A 151 -1.17 -5.20 16.77
CA VAL A 151 -2.27 -6.02 16.28
C VAL A 151 -1.73 -7.17 15.45
N GLY A 152 -1.97 -8.39 15.91
CA GLY A 152 -1.90 -9.60 15.08
C GLY A 152 -0.54 -9.95 14.46
N ARG A 153 0.58 -9.49 15.03
CA ARG A 153 1.90 -9.89 14.52
C ARG A 153 2.19 -11.36 14.84
N ARG A 154 2.10 -12.22 13.82
CA ARG A 154 3.29 -13.02 13.49
C ARG A 154 4.22 -12.08 12.75
N GLU A 155 5.49 -12.00 13.16
CA GLU A 155 6.47 -11.29 12.34
C GLU A 155 6.35 -11.84 10.90
N PRO A 156 6.19 -10.99 9.87
CA PRO A 156 6.41 -11.49 8.53
C PRO A 156 7.84 -12.00 8.53
N GLU A 157 8.03 -13.30 8.28
CA GLU A 157 9.35 -13.84 7.95
C GLU A 157 10.01 -12.88 6.94
N PRO A 158 11.34 -12.66 7.02
CA PRO A 158 12.03 -11.78 6.09
C PRO A 158 11.53 -12.09 4.68
N ALA A 159 10.92 -11.10 4.03
CA ALA A 159 10.14 -11.28 2.81
C ALA A 159 10.93 -12.16 1.83
N THR A 160 10.56 -13.44 1.75
CA THR A 160 11.12 -14.33 0.74
C THR A 160 10.67 -13.73 -0.58
N PRO A 161 11.59 -13.47 -1.53
CA PRO A 161 11.22 -12.93 -2.83
C PRO A 161 10.09 -13.75 -3.42
N LEU A 162 9.06 -13.07 -3.92
CA LEU A 162 7.90 -13.68 -4.57
C LEU A 162 8.34 -14.84 -5.45
N LYS A 163 8.02 -16.07 -5.04
CA LYS A 163 8.10 -17.22 -5.94
C LYS A 163 6.94 -17.09 -6.92
N ALA A 164 7.14 -17.50 -8.17
CA ALA A 164 6.11 -17.50 -9.22
C ALA A 164 4.72 -17.99 -8.77
N PRO A 165 4.58 -19.05 -7.94
CA PRO A 165 3.26 -19.50 -7.44
C PRO A 165 2.60 -18.62 -6.37
N ASP A 166 3.34 -17.75 -5.67
CA ASP A 166 2.81 -16.88 -4.61
C ASP A 166 2.47 -15.47 -5.13
N LEU A 167 2.81 -15.19 -6.40
CA LEU A 167 2.28 -14.07 -7.14
C LEU A 167 0.82 -14.34 -7.46
N ILE A 168 -0.02 -13.31 -7.42
CA ILE A 168 -1.30 -13.36 -8.11
C ILE A 168 -0.98 -13.68 -9.58
N PRO A 169 -1.43 -14.83 -10.12
CA PRO A 169 -0.98 -15.28 -11.42
C PRO A 169 -1.49 -14.34 -12.51
N ALA A 170 -0.72 -14.19 -13.60
CA ALA A 170 -0.98 -13.16 -14.61
C ALA A 170 -2.38 -13.28 -15.25
N ASP A 171 -2.92 -14.50 -15.30
CA ASP A 171 -4.26 -14.84 -15.76
C ASP A 171 -5.38 -14.38 -14.81
N ALA A 172 -5.10 -14.23 -13.50
CA ALA A 172 -6.03 -13.64 -12.54
C ALA A 172 -6.30 -12.15 -12.82
N PHE A 173 -5.45 -11.49 -13.62
CA PHE A 173 -5.65 -10.12 -14.10
C PHE A 173 -6.31 -10.03 -15.48
N ALA A 174 -6.45 -11.15 -16.20
CA ALA A 174 -6.99 -11.17 -17.56
C ALA A 174 -8.52 -10.96 -17.61
N THR A 175 -9.22 -11.02 -16.48
CA THR A 175 -10.69 -10.96 -16.39
C THR A 175 -11.28 -9.56 -16.21
N GLN A 176 -10.46 -8.50 -16.19
CA GLN A 176 -10.94 -7.11 -16.05
C GLN A 176 -10.48 -6.18 -17.18
N ALA A 177 -10.40 -6.67 -18.42
CA ALA A 177 -10.32 -5.77 -19.56
C ALA A 177 -11.62 -4.93 -19.61
N PRO A 178 -11.54 -3.59 -19.68
CA PRO A 178 -12.73 -2.77 -19.82
C PRO A 178 -13.37 -3.10 -21.17
N THR A 179 -14.63 -3.54 -21.14
CA THR A 179 -15.49 -3.44 -22.32
C THR A 179 -15.51 -1.96 -22.70
N ALA A 180 -15.14 -1.68 -23.95
CA ALA A 180 -15.02 -0.35 -24.54
C ALA A 180 -16.29 0.49 -24.43
#